data_AF-K2DEY0-F1
#
_entry.id   AF-K2DEY0-F1
#
_cell.length_a   1.000
_cell.length_b   1.000
_cell.length_c   1.000
_cell.angle_alpha   90.00
_cell.angle_beta   90.00
_cell.angle_gamma   90.00
#
_symmetry.space_group_name_H-M   'P 1'
#
loop_
_entity.id
_entity.type
_entity.pdbx_description
1 polymer ?
#
loop_
_entity_poly.entity_id
_entity_poly.type
_entity_poly.pdbx_seq_one_letter_code
_entity_poly.pdbx_strand_id
1 'polypeptide(L)'
;MASKLDQIDRKIIAVIGDGGLTGGQAFEALNHGGAIDPNMLVILNDNEMSISENVGALSHYLGRILSGKTYSALRESGKKILSKMPPISRLAKKTETHLKNMIVPGALFEELGFNYSGPIDGHDLPALLSTLKTLKTLKGAKLLHIITTKGKGYAPAEAAQIDYHAVKPGFHSKSSSNPSPAKPTYTDVFSDWLCDMATLDSQLIGITPAMREGSGLVNFAKQFPERYFDVGIAEQHALTFAAGLACENKKPVVAIYSTFLQRGYDQLIHDIALQNLDVTFAIDRAGLVGS
;
A
#
# COMPACT_ATOMS: atom_id res chain seq x y z
N MET A 1 12.82 15.22 -17.01
CA MET A 1 12.89 15.43 -18.47
C MET A 1 12.99 16.90 -18.85
N ALA A 2 12.05 17.78 -18.47
CA ALA A 2 12.15 19.22 -18.77
C ALA A 2 13.52 19.83 -18.43
N SER A 3 14.03 19.60 -17.22
CA SER A 3 15.37 20.07 -16.82
C SER A 3 16.50 19.54 -17.72
N LYS A 4 16.38 18.34 -18.29
CA LYS A 4 17.35 17.80 -19.24
C LYS A 4 17.28 18.51 -20.59
N LEU A 5 16.07 18.82 -21.08
CA LEU A 5 15.85 19.56 -22.33
C LEU A 5 16.37 21.00 -22.22
N ASP A 6 16.13 21.64 -21.08
CA ASP A 6 16.56 23.02 -20.81
C ASP A 6 18.02 23.13 -20.37
N GLN A 7 18.76 22.01 -20.30
CA GLN A 7 20.14 21.93 -19.82
C GLN A 7 20.33 22.49 -18.39
N ILE A 8 19.30 22.36 -17.56
CA ILE A 8 19.31 22.77 -16.15
C ILE A 8 19.69 21.57 -15.29
N ASP A 9 20.80 21.66 -14.54
CA ASP A 9 21.17 20.66 -13.54
C ASP A 9 20.29 20.82 -12.28
N ARG A 10 19.10 20.21 -12.32
CA ARG A 10 18.15 20.19 -11.20
C ARG A 10 18.14 18.82 -10.54
N LYS A 11 18.19 18.81 -9.20
CA LYS A 11 17.96 17.59 -8.41
C LYS A 11 16.46 17.45 -8.12
N ILE A 12 15.90 16.30 -8.49
CA ILE A 12 14.48 16.01 -8.33
C ILE A 12 14.34 14.93 -7.26
N ILE A 13 13.47 15.15 -6.28
CA ILE A 13 13.17 14.20 -5.22
C ILE A 13 11.66 13.95 -5.23
N ALA A 14 11.25 12.69 -5.30
CA ALA A 14 9.87 12.26 -5.07
C ALA A 14 9.83 11.43 -3.79
N VAL A 15 8.88 11.73 -2.90
CA VAL A 15 8.61 10.92 -1.71
C VAL A 15 7.29 10.21 -1.92
N ILE A 16 7.29 8.89 -1.83
CA ILE A 16 6.12 8.05 -2.07
C ILE A 16 5.97 7.07 -0.91
N GLY A 17 4.74 6.88 -0.44
CA GLY A 17 4.42 5.82 0.53
C GLY A 17 4.38 4.45 -0.14
N ASP A 18 4.63 3.41 0.62
CA ASP A 18 4.41 2.01 0.25
C ASP A 18 3.00 1.73 -0.29
N GLY A 19 1.96 2.32 0.32
CA GLY A 19 0.60 2.25 -0.23
C GLY A 19 0.45 2.90 -1.60
N GLY A 20 1.07 4.08 -1.79
CA GLY A 20 1.06 4.80 -3.07
C GLY A 20 1.80 4.07 -4.19
N LEU A 21 2.78 3.23 -3.83
CA LEU A 21 3.53 2.39 -4.77
C LEU A 21 2.65 1.30 -5.42
N THR A 22 1.53 0.94 -4.79
CA THR A 22 0.58 -0.05 -5.33
C THR A 22 -0.22 0.49 -6.53
N GLY A 23 -0.25 1.80 -6.73
CA GLY A 23 -0.97 2.40 -7.85
C GLY A 23 -0.28 2.16 -9.19
N GLY A 24 -1.07 1.82 -10.21
CA GLY A 24 -0.56 1.51 -11.56
C GLY A 24 0.34 2.61 -12.13
N GLN A 25 -0.07 3.87 -11.98
CA GLN A 25 0.72 5.02 -12.45
C GLN A 25 2.10 5.11 -11.78
N ALA A 26 2.24 4.70 -10.52
CA ALA A 26 3.54 4.70 -9.84
C ALA A 26 4.46 3.65 -10.46
N PHE A 27 3.95 2.45 -10.73
CA PHE A 27 4.71 1.38 -11.38
C PHE A 27 5.10 1.73 -12.82
N GLU A 28 4.17 2.29 -13.60
CA GLU A 28 4.43 2.80 -14.94
C GLU A 28 5.52 3.90 -14.94
N ALA A 29 5.45 4.82 -13.97
CA ALA A 29 6.44 5.88 -13.82
C ALA A 29 7.81 5.35 -13.39
N LEU A 30 7.87 4.31 -12.55
CA LEU A 30 9.14 3.63 -12.22
C LEU A 30 9.71 2.95 -13.45
N ASN A 31 8.91 2.15 -14.17
CA ASN A 31 9.36 1.48 -15.40
C ASN A 31 9.92 2.48 -16.42
N HIS A 32 9.21 3.59 -16.66
CA HIS A 32 9.68 4.65 -17.56
C HIS A 32 10.93 5.38 -17.00
N GLY A 33 10.93 5.67 -15.69
CA GLY A 33 12.05 6.33 -15.00
C GLY A 33 13.34 5.51 -15.08
N GLY A 34 13.25 4.20 -14.94
CA GLY A 34 14.36 3.28 -15.15
C GLY A 34 14.98 3.39 -16.53
N ALA A 35 14.12 3.35 -17.56
CA ALA A 35 14.56 3.36 -18.95
C ALA A 35 15.25 4.68 -19.37
N ILE A 36 14.79 5.83 -18.86
CA ILE A 36 15.34 7.15 -19.23
C ILE A 36 16.48 7.62 -18.31
N ASP A 37 16.70 6.91 -17.20
CA ASP A 37 17.73 7.17 -16.18
C ASP A 37 17.86 8.66 -15.78
N PRO A 38 16.79 9.31 -15.27
CA PRO A 38 16.84 10.71 -14.90
C PRO A 38 17.68 10.89 -13.64
N ASN A 39 18.33 12.05 -13.48
CA ASN A 39 18.99 12.40 -12.23
C ASN A 39 17.95 12.71 -11.13
N MET A 40 17.39 11.66 -10.55
CA MET A 40 16.25 11.71 -9.63
C MET A 40 16.48 10.77 -8.45
N LEU A 41 15.95 11.16 -7.29
CA LEU A 41 15.85 10.32 -6.11
C LEU A 41 14.38 10.06 -5.78
N VAL A 42 13.99 8.79 -5.76
CA VAL A 42 12.73 8.33 -5.18
C VAL A 42 13.00 7.92 -3.73
N ILE A 43 12.25 8.44 -2.77
CA ILE A 43 12.27 8.02 -1.39
C ILE A 43 10.98 7.22 -1.14
N LEU A 44 11.13 5.92 -0.97
CA LEU A 44 10.06 5.03 -0.56
C LEU A 44 9.95 5.06 0.97
N ASN A 45 8.88 5.68 1.47
CA ASN A 45 8.52 5.72 2.87
C ASN A 45 7.61 4.53 3.22
N ASP A 46 8.22 3.44 3.64
CA ASP A 46 7.52 2.21 4.02
C ASP A 46 7.16 2.24 5.51
N ASN A 47 5.87 2.13 5.81
CA ASN A 47 5.36 2.03 7.18
C ASN A 47 4.36 0.87 7.32
N GLU A 48 4.35 -0.06 6.35
CA GLU A 48 3.45 -1.22 6.22
C GLU A 48 1.94 -0.87 6.11
N MET A 49 1.56 0.41 5.99
CA MET A 49 0.16 0.87 6.06
C MET A 49 -0.25 1.77 4.89
N SER A 50 -1.49 1.60 4.42
CA SER A 50 -2.26 2.60 3.66
C SER A 50 -3.18 3.35 4.63
N ILE A 51 -4.51 3.40 4.38
CA ILE A 51 -5.50 3.73 5.40
C ILE A 51 -5.64 2.53 6.34
N SER A 52 -6.02 1.39 5.75
CA SER A 52 -5.91 0.04 6.29
C SER A 52 -4.50 -0.53 6.07
N GLU A 53 -4.26 -1.76 6.55
CA GLU A 53 -3.04 -2.50 6.26
C GLU A 53 -2.81 -2.62 4.74
N ASN A 54 -1.55 -2.52 4.31
CA ASN A 54 -1.24 -2.64 2.88
C ASN A 54 -1.55 -4.03 2.33
N VAL A 55 -2.12 -4.07 1.14
CA VAL A 55 -2.49 -5.31 0.44
C VAL A 55 -1.70 -5.48 -0.86
N GLY A 56 -1.51 -6.74 -1.27
CA GLY A 56 -0.91 -7.09 -2.55
C GLY A 56 0.53 -7.63 -2.45
N ALA A 57 0.97 -8.26 -3.55
CA ALA A 57 2.26 -8.94 -3.61
C ALA A 57 3.46 -8.02 -3.40
N LEU A 58 3.35 -6.75 -3.82
CA LEU A 58 4.41 -5.76 -3.63
C LEU A 58 4.60 -5.44 -2.15
N SER A 59 3.52 -5.25 -1.40
CA SER A 59 3.55 -5.03 0.05
C SER A 59 4.11 -6.25 0.79
N HIS A 60 3.76 -7.47 0.37
CA HIS A 60 4.38 -8.68 0.90
C HIS A 60 5.89 -8.77 0.58
N TYR A 61 6.32 -8.37 -0.61
CA TYR A 61 7.74 -8.31 -0.98
C TYR A 61 8.51 -7.34 -0.07
N LEU A 62 7.96 -6.13 0.12
CA LEU A 62 8.53 -5.13 1.01
C LEU A 62 8.57 -5.62 2.47
N GLY A 63 7.47 -6.16 3.00
CA GLY A 63 7.41 -6.76 4.33
C GLY A 63 8.43 -7.90 4.53
N ARG A 64 8.64 -8.74 3.51
CA ARG A 64 9.67 -9.80 3.59
C ARG A 64 11.09 -9.22 3.63
N ILE A 65 11.37 -8.12 2.91
CA ILE A 65 12.66 -7.41 3.01
C ILE A 65 12.90 -6.93 4.46
N LEU A 66 11.88 -6.42 5.12
CA LEU A 66 11.94 -5.98 6.53
C LEU A 66 12.22 -7.17 7.46
N SER A 67 11.47 -8.27 7.30
CA SER A 67 11.65 -9.48 8.11
C SER A 67 13.01 -10.18 7.89
N GLY A 68 13.62 -10.06 6.70
CA GLY A 68 14.92 -10.64 6.40
C GLY A 68 16.06 -10.01 7.20
N LYS A 69 15.96 -8.71 7.53
CA LYS A 69 16.92 -8.02 8.40
C LYS A 69 16.79 -8.45 9.86
N THR A 70 15.56 -8.59 10.36
CA THR A 70 15.32 -9.05 11.73
C THR A 70 15.75 -10.52 11.92
N TYR A 71 15.50 -11.39 10.93
CA TYR A 71 15.96 -12.78 10.96
C TYR A 71 17.49 -12.89 10.96
N SER A 72 18.17 -12.03 10.19
CA SER A 72 19.64 -11.99 10.14
C SER A 72 20.25 -11.50 11.47
N ALA A 73 19.65 -10.48 12.10
CA ALA A 73 20.06 -9.96 13.41
C ALA A 73 19.82 -10.96 14.57
N LEU A 74 18.71 -11.71 14.52
CA LEU A 74 18.42 -12.80 15.46
C LEU A 74 19.38 -13.98 15.29
N ARG A 75 19.73 -14.33 14.04
CA ARG A 75 20.69 -15.42 13.74
C ARG A 75 22.12 -15.07 14.17
N GLU A 76 22.55 -13.82 13.99
CA GLU A 76 23.82 -13.31 14.52
C GLU A 76 23.86 -13.39 16.05
N SER A 77 22.77 -12.98 16.72
CA SER A 77 22.64 -13.09 18.19
C SER A 77 22.65 -14.55 18.66
N GLY A 78 22.00 -15.46 17.93
CA GLY A 78 22.00 -16.90 18.22
C GLY A 78 23.34 -17.59 17.97
N LYS A 79 24.11 -17.15 16.96
CA LYS A 79 25.47 -17.68 16.71
C LYS A 79 26.43 -17.40 17.86
N LYS A 80 26.30 -16.27 18.56
CA LYS A 80 27.07 -15.96 19.78
C LYS A 80 26.75 -16.90 20.96
N ILE A 81 25.56 -17.50 20.96
CA ILE A 81 25.12 -18.47 21.98
C ILE A 81 25.56 -19.89 21.59
N LEU A 82 25.47 -20.24 20.30
CA LEU A 82 25.86 -21.56 19.79
C LEU A 82 27.38 -21.77 19.65
N SER A 83 28.20 -20.72 19.69
CA SER A 83 29.67 -20.82 19.61
C SER A 83 30.33 -21.51 20.82
N LYS A 84 29.54 -21.97 21.81
CA LYS A 84 29.98 -22.77 22.95
C LYS A 84 29.71 -24.29 22.81
N MET A 85 29.18 -24.77 21.69
CA MET A 85 28.93 -26.20 21.46
C MET A 85 29.83 -26.79 20.36
N PRO A 86 30.29 -28.05 20.49
CA PRO A 86 31.16 -28.70 19.51
C PRO A 86 30.46 -28.94 18.15
N PRO A 87 31.22 -28.96 17.03
CA PRO A 87 30.65 -28.88 15.68
C PRO A 87 30.07 -30.22 15.20
N ILE A 88 28.78 -30.24 14.83
CA ILE A 88 28.16 -31.35 14.09
C ILE A 88 28.41 -31.13 12.59
N SER A 89 29.63 -31.44 12.14
CA SER A 89 30.06 -31.26 10.75
C SER A 89 29.96 -32.57 9.96
N ARG A 90 28.79 -32.87 9.41
CA ARG A 90 28.63 -33.86 8.31
C ARG A 90 27.35 -33.72 7.47
N LEU A 91 26.39 -32.87 7.88
CA LEU A 91 25.12 -32.68 7.17
C LEU A 91 25.03 -31.38 6.36
N ALA A 92 26.17 -30.72 6.09
CA ALA A 92 26.20 -29.39 5.48
C ALA A 92 26.36 -29.39 3.94
N LYS A 93 26.48 -30.57 3.30
CA LYS A 93 26.65 -30.69 1.84
C LYS A 93 25.36 -30.94 1.06
N LYS A 94 24.20 -30.98 1.72
CA LYS A 94 22.88 -31.21 1.09
C LYS A 94 22.02 -29.94 0.99
N THR A 95 22.63 -28.78 1.13
CA THR A 95 22.00 -27.45 1.19
C THR A 95 22.01 -26.68 -0.14
N GLU A 96 22.43 -27.31 -1.23
CA GLU A 96 22.43 -26.68 -2.56
C GLU A 96 21.00 -26.42 -3.07
N THR A 97 19.98 -27.05 -2.49
CA THR A 97 18.56 -26.80 -2.79
C THR A 97 17.96 -25.59 -2.05
N HIS A 98 18.69 -24.91 -1.16
CA HIS A 98 18.18 -23.77 -0.36
C HIS A 98 18.40 -22.39 -0.99
N LEU A 99 19.01 -22.30 -2.17
CA LEU A 99 19.21 -21.02 -2.87
C LEU A 99 17.92 -20.43 -3.47
N LYS A 100 16.81 -21.18 -3.51
CA LYS A 100 15.54 -20.73 -4.10
C LYS A 100 14.79 -19.67 -3.29
N ASN A 101 15.17 -19.40 -2.04
CA ASN A 101 14.43 -18.50 -1.14
C ASN A 101 15.18 -17.20 -0.78
N MET A 102 16.31 -16.89 -1.43
CA MET A 102 16.96 -15.60 -1.22
C MET A 102 16.15 -14.49 -1.91
N ILE A 103 15.33 -13.78 -1.14
CA ILE A 103 14.95 -12.43 -1.54
C ILE A 103 16.22 -11.60 -1.45
N VAL A 104 16.66 -11.08 -2.58
CA VAL A 104 17.65 -10.01 -2.62
C VAL A 104 16.87 -8.70 -2.43
N PRO A 105 17.03 -8.00 -1.29
CA PRO A 105 16.42 -6.70 -1.10
C PRO A 105 16.83 -5.76 -2.22
N GLY A 106 15.86 -5.13 -2.88
CA GLY A 106 16.14 -4.16 -3.94
C GLY A 106 16.15 -4.72 -5.35
N ALA A 107 16.22 -6.04 -5.55
CA ALA A 107 16.32 -6.64 -6.88
C ALA A 107 15.20 -6.18 -7.83
N LEU A 108 13.96 -6.05 -7.35
CA LEU A 108 12.86 -5.53 -8.16
C LEU A 108 13.16 -4.12 -8.73
N PHE A 109 13.69 -3.24 -7.88
CA PHE A 109 13.96 -1.85 -8.26
C PHE A 109 15.22 -1.74 -9.12
N GLU A 110 16.22 -2.58 -8.86
CA GLU A 110 17.44 -2.67 -9.67
C GLU A 110 17.13 -3.16 -11.09
N GLU A 111 16.27 -4.17 -11.24
CA GLU A 111 15.78 -4.64 -12.54
C GLU A 111 14.94 -3.58 -13.27
N LEU A 112 14.25 -2.71 -12.50
CA LEU A 112 13.59 -1.50 -13.03
C LEU A 112 14.59 -0.36 -13.29
N GLY A 113 15.91 -0.57 -13.21
CA GLY A 113 16.93 0.42 -13.55
C GLY A 113 17.24 1.45 -12.47
N PHE A 114 16.80 1.25 -11.23
CA PHE A 114 17.14 2.15 -10.11
C PHE A 114 18.34 1.64 -9.31
N ASN A 115 19.23 2.56 -8.94
CA ASN A 115 20.20 2.30 -7.89
C ASN A 115 19.49 2.26 -6.53
N TYR A 116 19.29 1.06 -6.00
CA TYR A 116 18.59 0.83 -4.75
C TYR A 116 19.51 1.01 -3.53
N SER A 117 19.00 1.71 -2.52
CA SER A 117 19.67 1.90 -1.23
C SER A 117 18.67 1.70 -0.08
N GLY A 118 18.97 0.80 0.85
CA GLY A 118 18.15 0.55 2.04
C GLY A 118 17.73 -0.92 2.20
N PRO A 119 16.67 -1.21 2.98
CA PRO A 119 15.92 -0.24 3.78
C PRO A 119 16.76 0.34 4.93
N ILE A 120 16.56 1.58 5.36
CA ILE A 120 17.18 2.14 6.59
C ILE A 120 16.10 2.64 7.56
N ASP A 121 16.44 2.81 8.83
CA ASP A 121 15.54 3.44 9.81
C ASP A 121 15.32 4.91 9.42
N GLY A 122 14.08 5.26 9.09
CA GLY A 122 13.67 6.61 8.73
C GLY A 122 13.57 7.56 9.93
N HIS A 123 13.64 7.05 11.16
CA HIS A 123 13.66 7.85 12.39
C HIS A 123 15.09 8.14 12.90
N ASP A 124 16.11 7.47 12.36
CA ASP A 124 17.51 7.79 12.61
C ASP A 124 17.95 8.95 11.70
N LEU A 125 17.72 10.18 12.19
CA LEU A 125 18.04 11.40 11.44
C LEU A 125 19.54 11.50 11.05
N PRO A 126 20.51 11.23 11.94
CA PRO A 126 21.92 11.16 11.54
C PRO A 126 22.20 10.19 10.39
N ALA A 127 21.69 8.96 10.45
CA ALA A 127 21.88 7.97 9.38
C ALA A 127 21.20 8.39 8.07
N LEU A 128 19.98 8.94 8.16
CA LEU A 128 19.24 9.46 7.01
C LEU A 128 19.99 10.61 6.32
N LEU A 129 20.50 11.58 7.10
CA LEU A 129 21.29 12.70 6.57
C LEU A 129 22.58 12.22 5.90
N SER A 130 23.27 11.25 6.50
CA SER A 130 24.49 10.65 5.92
C SER A 130 24.19 9.97 4.57
N THR A 131 23.10 9.20 4.52
CA THR A 131 22.67 8.49 3.31
C THR A 131 22.26 9.47 2.22
N LEU A 132 21.46 10.48 2.54
CA LEU A 132 21.06 11.52 1.59
C LEU A 132 22.25 12.32 1.06
N LYS A 133 23.25 12.63 1.89
CA LYS A 133 24.50 13.26 1.45
C LYS A 133 25.24 12.40 0.43
N THR A 134 25.30 11.09 0.65
CA THR A 134 25.92 10.13 -0.27
C THR A 134 25.14 10.06 -1.59
N LEU A 135 23.81 9.86 -1.53
CA LEU A 135 22.96 9.79 -2.73
C LEU A 135 22.96 11.09 -3.55
N LYS A 136 23.18 12.23 -2.89
CA LYS A 136 23.30 13.53 -3.55
C LYS A 136 24.50 13.61 -4.50
N THR A 137 25.56 12.83 -4.30
CA THR A 137 26.75 12.84 -5.19
C THR A 137 26.59 11.92 -6.39
N LEU A 138 25.71 10.93 -6.30
CA LEU A 138 25.43 9.96 -7.36
C LEU A 138 24.51 10.55 -8.44
N LYS A 139 24.78 10.22 -9.71
CA LYS A 139 23.90 10.55 -10.86
C LYS A 139 22.92 9.39 -11.12
N GLY A 140 22.00 9.61 -12.07
CA GLY A 140 21.01 8.60 -12.48
C GLY A 140 19.85 8.41 -11.51
N ALA A 141 19.02 7.42 -11.81
CA ALA A 141 17.82 7.04 -11.07
C ALA A 141 18.19 6.32 -9.78
N LYS A 142 17.71 6.83 -8.66
CA LYS A 142 18.02 6.30 -7.32
C LYS A 142 16.74 6.03 -6.56
N LEU A 143 16.72 4.95 -5.78
CA LEU A 143 15.65 4.65 -4.86
C LEU A 143 16.22 4.45 -3.45
N LEU A 144 15.82 5.31 -2.53
CA LEU A 144 16.10 5.17 -1.10
C LEU A 144 14.87 4.59 -0.42
N HIS A 145 14.99 3.42 0.18
CA HIS A 145 13.96 2.80 0.98
C HIS A 145 14.19 3.15 2.46
N ILE A 146 13.22 3.82 3.08
CA ILE A 146 13.21 4.13 4.50
C ILE A 146 12.03 3.45 5.19
N ILE A 147 12.24 3.02 6.43
CA ILE A 147 11.21 2.41 7.28
C ILE A 147 10.76 3.44 8.30
N THR A 148 9.47 3.71 8.40
CA THR A 148 8.93 4.61 9.42
C THR A 148 7.80 3.96 10.22
N THR A 149 7.22 4.72 11.14
CA THR A 149 6.08 4.32 11.96
C THR A 149 5.03 5.39 11.77
N LYS A 150 3.87 5.04 11.24
CA LYS A 150 2.77 5.99 11.09
C LYS A 150 2.36 6.49 12.48
N GLY A 151 2.25 7.82 12.61
CA GLY A 151 1.95 8.46 13.90
C GLY A 151 3.14 8.60 14.87
N LYS A 152 4.39 8.32 14.44
CA LYS A 152 5.57 8.38 15.31
C LYS A 152 5.64 9.68 16.12
N GLY A 153 5.91 9.54 17.41
CA GLY A 153 6.04 10.65 18.36
C GLY A 153 4.73 10.99 19.08
N TYR A 154 3.62 10.33 18.72
CA TYR A 154 2.34 10.47 19.40
C TYR A 154 1.74 9.11 19.71
N ALA A 155 1.97 8.62 20.93
CA ALA A 155 1.62 7.25 21.36
C ALA A 155 0.18 6.82 21.03
N PRO A 156 -0.86 7.67 21.14
CA PRO A 156 -2.21 7.29 20.73
C PRO A 156 -2.34 7.01 19.21
N ALA A 157 -1.65 7.76 18.35
CA ALA A 157 -1.67 7.52 16.91
C ALA A 157 -0.77 6.34 16.49
N GLU A 158 0.31 6.07 17.21
CA GLU A 158 1.11 4.85 17.01
C GLU A 158 0.30 3.58 17.33
N ALA A 159 -0.55 3.64 18.37
CA ALA A 159 -1.37 2.49 18.79
C ALA A 159 -2.64 2.29 17.94
N ALA A 160 -3.18 3.36 17.35
CA ALA A 160 -4.44 3.32 16.58
C ALA A 160 -4.28 4.04 15.23
N GLN A 161 -3.35 3.55 14.41
CA GLN A 161 -2.95 4.20 13.15
C GLN A 161 -4.10 4.39 12.14
N ILE A 162 -5.10 3.51 12.17
CA ILE A 162 -6.31 3.59 11.33
C ILE A 162 -7.22 4.73 11.82
N ASP A 163 -7.55 4.75 13.11
CA ASP A 163 -8.46 5.75 13.69
C ASP A 163 -7.90 7.17 13.62
N TYR A 164 -6.58 7.31 13.77
CA TYR A 164 -5.91 8.60 13.69
C TYR A 164 -5.63 9.08 12.26
N HIS A 165 -5.91 8.27 11.24
CA HIS A 165 -5.72 8.68 9.84
C HIS A 165 -6.67 9.83 9.44
N ALA A 166 -7.88 9.87 10.02
CA ALA A 166 -8.87 10.91 9.78
C ALA A 166 -9.47 11.40 11.11
N VAL A 167 -8.70 12.17 11.88
CA VAL A 167 -9.19 12.81 13.11
C VAL A 167 -10.20 13.92 12.79
N LYS A 168 -11.38 13.85 13.42
CA LYS A 168 -12.37 14.93 13.35
C LYS A 168 -11.85 16.19 14.08
N PRO A 169 -12.27 17.40 13.66
CA PRO A 169 -12.00 18.61 14.43
C PRO A 169 -12.46 18.44 15.88
N GLY A 170 -11.62 18.80 16.85
CA GLY A 170 -11.93 18.62 18.28
C GLY A 170 -11.55 17.25 18.86
N PHE A 171 -10.80 16.41 18.14
CA PHE A 171 -10.33 15.12 18.67
C PHE A 171 -9.54 15.22 20.00
N HIS A 172 -8.85 16.34 20.26
CA HIS A 172 -8.16 16.61 21.53
C HIS A 172 -9.02 17.34 22.58
N SER A 173 -10.25 17.73 22.22
CA SER A 173 -11.19 18.35 23.14
C SER A 173 -11.77 17.27 24.05
N LYS A 174 -11.48 17.33 25.35
CA LYS A 174 -12.20 16.57 26.40
C LYS A 174 -13.63 17.10 26.57
N SER A 175 -14.38 17.22 25.48
CA SER A 175 -15.81 17.50 25.52
C SER A 175 -16.54 16.19 25.81
N SER A 176 -16.72 15.89 27.09
CA SER A 176 -17.64 14.86 27.60
C SER A 176 -19.08 15.33 27.43
N SER A 177 -19.50 15.61 26.21
CA SER A 177 -20.91 15.78 25.86
C SER A 177 -21.40 14.42 25.39
N ASN A 178 -22.29 13.78 26.15
CA ASN A 178 -23.03 12.60 25.72
C ASN A 178 -23.64 12.91 24.34
N PRO A 179 -23.11 12.33 23.24
CA PRO A 179 -23.65 12.65 21.94
C PRO A 179 -25.05 12.07 21.89
N SER A 180 -26.04 12.91 21.52
CA SER A 180 -27.34 12.40 21.09
C SER A 180 -27.12 11.31 20.03
N PRO A 181 -27.97 10.27 19.96
CA PRO A 181 -27.77 9.18 19.01
C PRO A 181 -27.63 9.79 17.61
N ALA A 182 -26.44 9.63 17.04
CA ALA A 182 -26.14 10.16 15.73
C ALA A 182 -27.05 9.46 14.72
N LYS A 183 -27.67 10.25 13.84
CA LYS A 183 -28.37 9.67 12.69
C LYS A 183 -27.35 8.82 11.90
N PRO A 184 -27.76 7.68 11.34
CA PRO A 184 -26.86 6.86 10.55
C PRO A 184 -26.33 7.68 9.37
N THR A 185 -25.05 7.53 9.08
CA THR A 185 -24.42 8.12 7.90
C THR A 185 -24.81 7.34 6.65
N TYR A 186 -24.61 7.93 5.46
CA TYR A 186 -24.79 7.19 4.20
C TYR A 186 -23.91 5.93 4.15
N THR A 187 -22.69 6.01 4.69
CA THR A 187 -21.78 4.86 4.79
C THR A 187 -22.33 3.76 5.69
N ASP A 188 -22.96 4.11 6.82
CA ASP A 188 -23.59 3.12 7.72
C ASP A 188 -24.75 2.40 7.01
N VAL A 189 -25.63 3.16 6.35
CA VAL A 189 -26.77 2.60 5.60
C VAL A 189 -26.29 1.69 4.46
N PHE A 190 -25.24 2.07 3.74
CA PHE A 190 -24.65 1.23 2.70
C PHE A 190 -24.02 -0.05 3.27
N SER A 191 -23.27 0.06 4.37
CA SER A 191 -22.65 -1.09 5.05
C SER A 191 -23.69 -2.15 5.43
N ASP A 192 -24.79 -1.71 6.04
CA ASP A 192 -25.88 -2.60 6.48
C ASP A 192 -26.53 -3.28 5.26
N TRP A 193 -26.89 -2.49 4.25
CA TRP A 193 -27.46 -3.02 3.00
C TRP A 193 -26.53 -4.05 2.34
N LEU A 194 -25.24 -3.77 2.25
CA LEU A 194 -24.27 -4.65 1.60
C LEU A 194 -24.20 -6.01 2.31
N CYS A 195 -24.20 -6.02 3.65
CA CYS A 195 -24.17 -7.25 4.43
C CYS A 195 -25.51 -8.03 4.35
N ASP A 196 -26.63 -7.32 4.40
CA ASP A 196 -27.96 -7.91 4.25
C ASP A 196 -28.10 -8.60 2.88
N MET A 197 -27.71 -7.90 1.81
CA MET A 197 -27.77 -8.46 0.46
C MET A 197 -26.79 -9.61 0.26
N ALA A 198 -25.59 -9.55 0.84
CA ALA A 198 -24.66 -10.68 0.81
C ALA A 198 -25.19 -11.91 1.53
N THR A 199 -26.02 -11.75 2.57
CA THR A 199 -26.66 -12.88 3.26
C THR A 199 -27.67 -13.58 2.35
N LEU A 200 -28.37 -12.83 1.50
CA LEU A 200 -29.38 -13.35 0.58
C LEU A 200 -28.80 -13.87 -0.75
N ASP A 201 -27.71 -13.27 -1.22
CA ASP A 201 -27.10 -13.58 -2.51
C ASP A 201 -25.62 -13.97 -2.35
N SER A 202 -25.33 -15.25 -2.59
CA SER A 202 -23.97 -15.81 -2.55
C SER A 202 -23.08 -15.31 -3.70
N GLN A 203 -23.65 -14.72 -4.76
CA GLN A 203 -22.90 -14.17 -5.89
C GLN A 203 -22.43 -12.73 -5.66
N LEU A 204 -22.94 -12.06 -4.61
CA LEU A 204 -22.54 -10.69 -4.28
C LEU A 204 -21.10 -10.66 -3.77
N ILE A 205 -20.30 -9.75 -4.33
CA ILE A 205 -18.88 -9.55 -4.01
C ILE A 205 -18.64 -8.07 -3.68
N GLY A 206 -17.96 -7.79 -2.56
CA GLY A 206 -17.58 -6.44 -2.15
C GLY A 206 -16.16 -6.11 -2.58
N ILE A 207 -15.95 -4.98 -3.26
CA ILE A 207 -14.65 -4.56 -3.80
C ILE A 207 -14.36 -3.13 -3.35
N THR A 208 -13.14 -2.85 -2.89
CA THR A 208 -12.70 -1.49 -2.56
C THR A 208 -11.23 -1.24 -2.96
N PRO A 209 -10.88 -0.04 -3.45
CA PRO A 209 -9.49 0.34 -3.67
C PRO A 209 -8.89 1.01 -2.42
N ALA A 210 -8.44 0.22 -1.43
CA ALA A 210 -7.82 0.68 -0.18
C ALA A 210 -8.68 1.61 0.71
N MET A 211 -10.01 1.55 0.59
CA MET A 211 -10.95 2.42 1.32
C MET A 211 -11.92 1.62 2.20
N ARG A 212 -11.46 0.53 2.82
CA ARG A 212 -12.27 -0.39 3.64
C ARG A 212 -13.07 0.34 4.72
N GLU A 213 -12.40 1.14 5.55
CA GLU A 213 -13.04 1.86 6.66
C GLU A 213 -13.88 3.03 6.13
N GLY A 214 -13.33 3.80 5.20
CA GLY A 214 -13.97 4.99 4.67
C GLY A 214 -15.29 4.71 3.94
N SER A 215 -15.37 3.56 3.27
CA SER A 215 -16.53 3.14 2.48
C SER A 215 -17.45 2.14 3.21
N GLY A 216 -17.18 1.83 4.48
CA GLY A 216 -18.07 1.00 5.30
C GLY A 216 -17.97 -0.51 5.04
N LEU A 217 -16.85 -1.04 4.57
CA LEU A 217 -16.69 -2.47 4.28
C LEU A 217 -16.14 -3.29 5.45
N VAL A 218 -15.90 -2.68 6.61
CA VAL A 218 -15.29 -3.37 7.77
C VAL A 218 -16.11 -4.59 8.20
N ASN A 219 -17.43 -4.45 8.33
CA ASN A 219 -18.30 -5.55 8.75
C ASN A 219 -18.43 -6.61 7.65
N PHE A 220 -18.53 -6.18 6.39
CA PHE A 220 -18.57 -7.06 5.25
C PHE A 220 -17.32 -7.93 5.14
N ALA A 221 -16.13 -7.32 5.26
CA ALA A 221 -14.85 -8.02 5.22
C ALA A 221 -14.71 -9.07 6.35
N LYS A 222 -15.27 -8.80 7.53
CA LYS A 222 -15.28 -9.74 8.66
C LYS A 222 -16.25 -10.90 8.45
N GLN A 223 -17.46 -10.62 7.95
CA GLN A 223 -18.52 -11.63 7.80
C GLN A 223 -18.35 -12.47 6.54
N PHE A 224 -17.84 -11.87 5.46
CA PHE A 224 -17.71 -12.49 4.15
C PHE A 224 -16.29 -12.33 3.58
N PRO A 225 -15.25 -12.83 4.29
CA PRO A 225 -13.86 -12.62 3.89
C PRO A 225 -13.54 -13.16 2.48
N GLU A 226 -14.12 -14.29 2.10
CA GLU A 226 -13.94 -14.91 0.78
C GLU A 226 -14.62 -14.13 -0.37
N ARG A 227 -15.45 -13.14 -0.05
CA ARG A 227 -16.17 -12.31 -1.03
C ARG A 227 -15.80 -10.83 -0.92
N TYR A 228 -14.77 -10.53 -0.15
CA TYR A 228 -14.24 -9.18 0.03
C TYR A 228 -12.88 -9.08 -0.65
N PHE A 229 -12.73 -8.06 -1.51
CA PHE A 229 -11.48 -7.80 -2.21
C PHE A 229 -11.04 -6.35 -2.01
N ASP A 230 -9.87 -6.18 -1.43
CA ASP A 230 -9.13 -4.92 -1.42
C ASP A 230 -8.02 -4.98 -2.46
N VAL A 231 -8.09 -4.09 -3.46
CA VAL A 231 -7.13 -4.08 -4.57
C VAL A 231 -5.98 -3.08 -4.38
N GLY A 232 -5.88 -2.46 -3.20
CA GLY A 232 -4.91 -1.38 -2.96
C GLY A 232 -5.32 -0.07 -3.63
N ILE A 233 -4.39 0.88 -3.78
CA ILE A 233 -4.66 2.19 -4.39
C ILE A 233 -4.65 2.04 -5.93
N ALA A 234 -5.58 1.23 -6.46
CA ALA A 234 -5.63 0.83 -7.86
C ALA A 234 -7.08 0.86 -8.39
N GLU A 235 -7.66 2.05 -8.51
CA GLU A 235 -9.05 2.23 -8.93
C GLU A 235 -9.33 1.67 -10.33
N GLN A 236 -8.40 1.84 -11.28
CA GLN A 236 -8.51 1.23 -12.61
C GLN A 236 -8.67 -0.29 -12.49
N HIS A 237 -7.80 -0.91 -11.69
CA HIS A 237 -7.84 -2.35 -11.47
C HIS A 237 -9.13 -2.78 -10.77
N ALA A 238 -9.61 -2.03 -9.78
CA ALA A 238 -10.87 -2.33 -9.09
C ALA A 238 -12.04 -2.49 -10.07
N LEU A 239 -12.13 -1.58 -11.06
CA LEU A 239 -13.20 -1.58 -12.05
C LEU A 239 -13.06 -2.73 -13.04
N THR A 240 -11.89 -2.92 -13.65
CA THR A 240 -11.67 -4.04 -14.59
C THR A 240 -11.79 -5.40 -13.89
N PHE A 241 -11.37 -5.50 -12.63
CA PHE A 241 -11.56 -6.69 -11.80
C PHE A 241 -13.04 -7.00 -11.58
N ALA A 242 -13.84 -5.98 -11.26
CA ALA A 242 -15.29 -6.11 -11.17
C ALA A 242 -15.91 -6.54 -12.52
N ALA A 243 -15.47 -5.95 -13.63
CA ALA A 243 -15.92 -6.35 -14.98
C ALA A 243 -15.68 -7.84 -15.24
N GLY A 244 -14.48 -8.34 -14.93
CA GLY A 244 -14.14 -9.76 -15.09
C GLY A 244 -15.02 -10.67 -14.23
N LEU A 245 -15.31 -10.29 -12.98
CA LEU A 245 -16.23 -11.02 -12.11
C LEU A 245 -17.66 -11.04 -12.66
N ALA A 246 -18.14 -9.91 -13.19
CA ALA A 246 -19.47 -9.81 -13.78
C ALA A 246 -19.62 -10.68 -15.04
N CYS A 247 -18.55 -10.84 -15.83
CA CYS A 247 -18.53 -11.79 -16.97
C CYS A 247 -18.78 -13.24 -16.53
N GLU A 248 -18.41 -13.59 -15.30
CA GLU A 248 -18.60 -14.92 -14.70
C GLU A 248 -19.86 -14.99 -13.81
N ASN A 249 -20.87 -14.16 -14.11
CA ASN A 249 -22.17 -14.10 -13.43
C ASN A 249 -22.10 -13.79 -11.92
N LYS A 250 -21.02 -13.15 -11.47
CA LYS A 250 -20.97 -12.56 -10.12
C LYS A 250 -21.63 -11.19 -10.11
N LYS A 251 -21.97 -10.72 -8.91
CA LYS A 251 -22.58 -9.40 -8.68
C LYS A 251 -21.63 -8.51 -7.88
N PRO A 252 -20.60 -7.96 -8.53
CA PRO A 252 -19.65 -7.08 -7.86
C PRO A 252 -20.29 -5.75 -7.48
N VAL A 253 -20.04 -5.34 -6.24
CA VAL A 253 -20.32 -4.00 -5.71
C VAL A 253 -18.98 -3.31 -5.48
N VAL A 254 -18.68 -2.29 -6.29
CA VAL A 254 -17.47 -1.47 -6.17
C VAL A 254 -17.79 -0.27 -5.27
N ALA A 255 -17.24 -0.28 -4.06
CA ALA A 255 -17.35 0.83 -3.12
C ALA A 255 -16.16 1.77 -3.27
N ILE A 256 -16.43 2.97 -3.77
CA ILE A 256 -15.41 3.92 -4.22
C ILE A 256 -15.87 5.35 -3.99
N TYR A 257 -14.93 6.26 -3.70
CA TYR A 257 -15.27 7.68 -3.59
C TYR A 257 -15.45 8.31 -4.97
N SER A 258 -16.36 9.27 -5.07
CA SER A 258 -16.63 10.02 -6.31
C SER A 258 -15.36 10.59 -6.96
N THR A 259 -14.46 11.19 -6.16
CA THR A 259 -13.19 11.74 -6.67
C THR A 259 -12.22 10.67 -7.17
N PHE A 260 -12.24 9.47 -6.58
CA PHE A 260 -11.35 8.38 -6.96
C PHE A 260 -11.85 7.61 -8.18
N LEU A 261 -13.17 7.53 -8.37
CA LEU A 261 -13.77 6.94 -9.57
C LEU A 261 -13.27 7.61 -10.86
N GLN A 262 -12.89 8.89 -10.81
CA GLN A 262 -12.29 9.60 -11.95
C GLN A 262 -11.04 8.90 -12.50
N ARG A 263 -10.27 8.18 -11.66
CA ARG A 263 -9.08 7.44 -12.10
C ARG A 263 -9.40 6.22 -12.94
N GLY A 264 -10.58 5.61 -12.76
CA GLY A 264 -11.05 4.44 -13.51
C GLY A 264 -12.05 4.76 -14.61
N TYR A 265 -12.11 6.02 -15.08
CA TYR A 265 -13.13 6.47 -16.03
C TYR A 265 -13.15 5.66 -17.35
N ASP A 266 -11.98 5.33 -17.88
CA ASP A 266 -11.87 4.51 -19.08
C ASP A 266 -12.40 3.09 -18.84
N GLN A 267 -12.01 2.46 -17.73
CA GLN A 267 -12.48 1.11 -17.34
C GLN A 267 -14.00 1.08 -17.12
N LEU A 268 -14.57 2.14 -16.55
CA LEU A 268 -16.02 2.27 -16.38
C LEU A 268 -16.74 2.22 -17.73
N ILE A 269 -16.24 2.94 -18.72
CA ILE A 269 -16.87 3.00 -20.04
C ILE A 269 -16.57 1.74 -20.83
N HIS A 270 -15.29 1.49 -21.05
CA HIS A 270 -14.80 0.49 -21.98
C HIS A 270 -15.04 -0.94 -21.48
N ASP A 271 -14.69 -1.23 -20.23
CA ASP A 271 -14.72 -2.61 -19.72
C ASP A 271 -16.11 -2.99 -19.18
N ILE A 272 -16.89 -2.01 -18.72
CA ILE A 272 -18.18 -2.26 -18.05
C ILE A 272 -19.37 -1.80 -18.90
N ALA A 273 -19.45 -0.51 -19.22
CA ALA A 273 -20.66 0.07 -19.82
C ALA A 273 -20.91 -0.42 -21.25
N LEU A 274 -19.86 -0.54 -22.09
CA LEU A 274 -20.00 -1.00 -23.48
C LEU A 274 -20.58 -2.42 -23.57
N GLN A 275 -20.26 -3.28 -22.61
CA GLN A 275 -20.77 -4.65 -22.54
C GLN A 275 -22.05 -4.78 -21.70
N ASN A 276 -22.51 -3.68 -21.09
CA ASN A 276 -23.65 -3.64 -20.18
C ASN A 276 -23.54 -4.70 -19.05
N LEU A 277 -22.36 -4.77 -18.42
CA LEU A 277 -22.08 -5.74 -17.35
C LEU A 277 -22.80 -5.37 -16.05
N ASP A 278 -23.18 -6.40 -15.28
CA ASP A 278 -23.82 -6.26 -13.97
C ASP A 278 -22.80 -5.86 -12.89
N VAL A 279 -22.43 -4.58 -12.86
CA VAL A 279 -21.56 -3.98 -11.84
C VAL A 279 -22.29 -2.86 -11.13
N THR A 280 -22.41 -2.99 -9.80
CA THR A 280 -23.01 -1.94 -8.96
C THR A 280 -21.92 -1.02 -8.41
N PHE A 281 -22.09 0.28 -8.58
CA PHE A 281 -21.20 1.30 -8.01
C PHE A 281 -21.82 1.95 -6.78
N ALA A 282 -21.20 1.73 -5.62
CA ALA A 282 -21.52 2.45 -4.39
C ALA A 282 -20.59 3.66 -4.27
N ILE A 283 -21.06 4.82 -4.77
CA ILE A 283 -20.26 6.04 -4.88
C ILE A 283 -20.42 6.88 -3.61
N ASP A 284 -19.44 6.80 -2.71
CA ASP A 284 -19.41 7.59 -1.48
C ASP A 284 -18.73 8.96 -1.72
N ARG A 285 -18.90 9.92 -0.80
CA ARG A 285 -18.36 11.29 -0.89
C ARG A 285 -18.72 11.98 -2.21
N ALA A 286 -19.92 11.73 -2.71
CA ALA A 286 -20.45 12.41 -3.88
C ALA A 286 -20.80 13.87 -3.55
N GLY A 287 -20.35 14.80 -4.40
CA GLY A 287 -20.53 16.24 -4.20
C GLY A 287 -19.35 16.90 -3.48
N LEU A 288 -19.59 18.08 -2.90
CA LEU A 288 -18.56 18.84 -2.20
C LEU A 288 -18.25 18.21 -0.83
N VAL A 289 -16.97 18.10 -0.51
CA VAL A 289 -16.46 17.62 0.78
C VAL A 289 -15.54 18.67 1.39
N GLY A 290 -15.67 18.93 2.70
CA GLY A 290 -14.84 19.89 3.44
C GLY A 290 -15.33 21.34 3.47
N SER A 291 -16.59 21.59 3.07
CA SER A 291 -17.30 22.86 3.21
C SER A 291 -17.94 23.04 4.57
#